data_AF-A0A7C5PTH8-F1
#
_entry.id   AF-A0A7C5PTH8-F1
#
_cell.length_a   1.000
_cell.length_b   1.000
_cell.length_c   1.000
_cell.angle_alpha   90.00
_cell.angle_beta   90.00
_cell.angle_gamma   90.00
#
_symmetry.space_group_name_H-M   'P 1'
#
loop_
_entity.id
_entity.type
_entity.pdbx_description
1 polymer ?
#
loop_
_entity_poly.entity_id
_entity_poly.type
_entity_poly.pdbx_seq_one_letter_code
_entity_poly.pdbx_strand_id
1 'polypeptide(L)' 'GILVAFLAGLGAILFELPGMSLAVSSMFVLLMAGLILYETSRIIHGGETNYIMATVSLYVAIFNLFTSLLHLLGFMNGED' A
#
# COMPACT_ATOMS: atom_id res chain seq x y z
N GLY A 1 -0.93 -6.71 10.03
CA GLY A 1 -1.35 -6.42 8.65
C GLY A 1 -0.31 -5.58 7.94
N ILE A 2 -0.43 -4.25 8.00
CA ILE A 2 0.47 -3.31 7.31
C ILE A 2 1.94 -3.46 7.69
N LEU A 3 2.28 -3.60 8.98
CA LEU A 3 3.67 -3.82 9.41
C LEU A 3 4.30 -5.08 8.82
N VAL A 4 3.53 -6.15 8.67
CA VAL A 4 4.00 -7.42 8.07
C VAL A 4 4.23 -7.24 6.57
N ALA A 5 3.30 -6.58 5.87
CA ALA A 5 3.47 -6.27 4.46
C ALA A 5 4.66 -5.33 4.21
N PHE A 6 4.87 -4.33 5.08
CA PHE A 6 5.99 -3.41 5.01
C PHE A 6 7.34 -4.12 5.19
N LEU A 7 7.44 -5.02 6.18
CA LEU A 7 8.63 -5.85 6.38
C LEU A 7 8.85 -6.83 5.22
N ALA A 8 7.79 -7.39 4.64
CA ALA A 8 7.87 -8.22 3.45
C ALA A 8 8.37 -7.44 2.22
N GLY A 9 7.96 -6.17 2.08
CA GLY A 9 8.46 -5.24 1.06
C GLY A 9 9.95 -4.93 1.21
N LEU A 10 10.41 -4.66 2.44
CA LEU A 10 11.83 -4.50 2.73
C LEU A 10 12.65 -5.76 2.42
N GLY A 11 12.11 -6.94 2.75
CA GLY A 11 12.72 -8.22 2.39
C GLY A 11 12.82 -8.41 0.87
N ALA A 12 11.75 -8.12 0.12
CA ALA A 12 11.75 -8.27 -1.34
C ALA A 12 12.82 -7.37 -2.02
N ILE A 13 13.05 -6.16 -1.49
CA ILE A 13 14.09 -5.24 -1.98
C ILE A 13 15.49 -5.79 -1.67
N LEU A 14 15.72 -6.35 -0.48
CA LEU A 14 17.03 -6.86 -0.06
C LEU A 14 17.46 -8.15 -0.78
N PHE A 15 16.50 -8.94 -1.26
CA PHE A 15 16.77 -10.23 -1.92
C PHE A 15 16.63 -10.20 -3.45
N GLU A 16 16.28 -9.06 -4.06
CA GLU A 16 16.21 -8.83 -5.52
C GLU A 16 15.52 -9.95 -6.34
N LEU A 17 14.50 -10.62 -5.79
CA LEU A 17 13.79 -11.67 -6.52
C LEU A 17 12.63 -11.06 -7.35
N PRO A 18 12.73 -10.97 -8.68
CA PRO A 18 11.75 -10.28 -9.53
C PRO A 18 10.34 -10.90 -9.49
N GLY A 19 10.21 -12.19 -9.16
CA GLY A 19 8.89 -12.83 -8.98
C GLY A 19 8.23 -12.50 -7.63
N MET A 20 9.01 -12.17 -6.60
CA MET A 20 8.50 -11.86 -5.26
C MET A 20 7.97 -10.43 -5.18
N SER A 21 8.58 -9.51 -5.92
CA SER A 21 8.19 -8.10 -5.94
C SER A 21 6.76 -7.91 -6.48
N LEU A 22 6.36 -8.66 -7.51
CA LEU A 22 4.98 -8.69 -8.02
C LEU A 22 3.95 -9.15 -6.99
N ALA A 23 4.22 -10.26 -6.30
CA ALA A 23 3.33 -10.81 -5.28
C ALA A 23 3.17 -9.84 -4.10
N VAL A 24 4.28 -9.21 -3.69
CA VAL A 24 4.28 -8.20 -2.63
C VAL A 24 3.52 -6.95 -3.05
N SER A 25 3.76 -6.41 -4.25
CA SER A 25 3.01 -5.24 -4.75
C SER A 25 1.51 -5.52 -4.85
N SER A 26 1.11 -6.70 -5.34
CA SER A 26 -0.31 -7.12 -5.42
C SER A 26 -0.96 -7.17 -4.03
N MET A 27 -0.26 -7.74 -3.04
CA MET A 27 -0.72 -7.77 -1.66
C MET A 27 -0.81 -6.36 -1.07
N PHE A 28 0.16 -5.49 -1.36
CA PHE A 28 0.19 -4.12 -0.90
C PHE A 28 -0.99 -3.30 -1.45
N VAL A 29 -1.33 -3.48 -2.73
CA VAL A 29 -2.50 -2.83 -3.34
C VAL A 29 -3.78 -3.17 -2.59
N LEU A 30 -4.03 -4.46 -2.33
CA LEU A 30 -5.23 -4.90 -1.60
C LEU A 30 -5.25 -4.37 -0.15
N LEU A 31 -4.11 -4.41 0.53
CA LEU A 31 -4.00 -3.94 1.92
C LEU A 31 -4.18 -2.42 2.03
N MET A 32 -3.56 -1.64 1.14
CA MET A 32 -3.71 -0.18 1.14
C MET A 32 -5.14 0.22 0.78
N ALA A 33 -5.77 -0.45 -0.21
CA ALA A 33 -7.17 -0.20 -0.53
C ALA A 33 -8.11 -0.49 0.66
N GLY A 34 -7.91 -1.61 1.36
CA GLY A 34 -8.68 -1.94 2.55
C GLY A 34 -8.47 -0.95 3.69
N LEU A 35 -7.23 -0.50 3.92
CA LEU A 35 -6.92 0.51 4.94
C LEU A 35 -7.56 1.86 4.62
N ILE A 36 -7.51 2.30 3.35
CA ILE A 36 -8.14 3.57 2.93
C ILE A 36 -9.65 3.51 3.20
N LEU A 37 -10.32 2.41 2.86
CA LEU A 37 -11.74 2.22 3.14
C LEU A 37 -12.04 2.26 4.64
N TYR A 38 -11.22 1.58 5.44
CA TYR A 38 -11.36 1.54 6.89
C TYR A 38 -11.15 2.91 7.55
N GLU A 39 -10.09 3.63 7.20
CA GLU A 39 -9.79 4.96 7.74
C GLU A 39 -10.84 5.97 7.29
N THR A 40 -11.23 5.97 6.03
CA THR A 40 -12.30 6.84 5.51
C THR A 40 -13.60 6.57 6.26
N SER A 41 -13.93 5.30 6.50
CA SER A 41 -15.10 4.93 7.31
C SER A 41 -15.00 5.48 8.74
N ARG A 42 -13.85 5.35 9.41
CA ARG A 42 -13.67 5.93 10.76
C ARG A 42 -13.83 7.45 10.77
N ILE A 43 -13.31 8.14 9.76
CA ILE A 43 -13.40 9.60 9.64
C ILE A 43 -14.86 10.04 9.50
N ILE A 44 -15.64 9.41 8.61
CA ILE A 44 -17.04 9.79 8.39
C ILE A 44 -17.94 9.49 9.59
N HIS A 45 -17.66 8.42 10.34
CA HIS A 45 -18.44 8.04 11.52
C HIS A 45 -18.00 8.79 12.80
N GLY A 46 -17.17 9.83 12.67
CA GLY A 46 -16.70 10.63 13.81
C GLY A 46 -15.76 9.87 14.75
N GLY A 47 -15.22 8.74 14.31
CA GLY A 47 -14.32 7.89 15.08
C GLY A 47 -12.87 8.40 15.12
N GLU A 48 -12.56 9.50 14.42
CA GLU A 48 -11.26 10.17 14.51
C GLU A 48 -11.40 11.69 14.65
N THR A 49 -10.98 12.21 15.80
CA THR A 49 -11.09 13.64 16.16
C THR A 49 -9.87 14.45 15.70
N ASN A 50 -8.76 13.77 15.40
CA ASN A 50 -7.55 14.39 14.88
C ASN A 50 -7.50 14.30 13.35
N TYR A 51 -8.14 15.26 12.69
CA TYR A 51 -8.20 15.33 11.22
C TYR A 51 -6.84 15.49 10.54
N ILE A 52 -5.85 16.08 11.21
CA ILE A 52 -4.48 16.21 10.67
C ILE A 52 -3.84 14.83 10.55
N MET A 53 -3.84 14.05 11.65
CA MET A 53 -3.30 12.69 11.62
C MET A 53 -4.08 11.79 10.67
N ALA A 54 -5.40 11.92 10.64
CA ALA A 54 -6.25 11.13 9.75
C ALA A 54 -5.93 11.39 8.27
N THR A 55 -5.79 12.65 7.87
CA THR A 55 -5.49 13.02 6.48
C THR A 55 -4.06 12.67 6.06
N VAL A 56 -3.07 12.83 6.95
CA VAL A 56 -1.68 12.40 6.68
C VAL A 56 -1.59 10.89 6.51
N SER A 57 -2.30 10.12 7.35
CA SER A 57 -2.34 8.65 7.24
C SER A 57 -2.96 8.22 5.91
N LEU A 58 -4.08 8.84 5.52
CA LEU A 58 -4.73 8.60 4.23
C LEU A 58 -3.80 8.94 3.06
N TYR A 59 -3.08 10.06 3.14
CA TYR A 59 -2.12 10.47 2.11
C TYR A 59 -1.00 9.43 1.92
N VAL A 60 -0.40 8.96 3.02
CA VAL A 60 0.65 7.93 2.98
C VAL A 60 0.11 6.61 2.41
N ALA A 61 -1.11 6.22 2.78
CA ALA A 61 -1.76 5.03 2.26
C ALA A 61 -2.00 5.11 0.74
N ILE A 62 -2.50 6.25 0.26
CA ILE A 62 -2.72 6.51 -1.18
C ILE A 62 -1.38 6.51 -1.94
N PHE A 63 -0.35 7.13 -1.39
CA PHE A 63 0.98 7.14 -2.00
C PHE A 63 1.54 5.72 -2.16
N ASN A 64 1.42 4.89 -1.12
CA ASN A 64 1.85 3.49 -1.17
C ASN A 64 1.01 2.65 -2.15
N LEU A 65 -0.31 2.88 -2.20
CA LEU A 65 -1.18 2.24 -3.18
C LEU A 65 -0.75 2.57 -4.61
N PHE A 66 -0.53 3.86 -4.88
CA PHE A 66 -0.14 4.36 -6.19
C PHE A 66 1.21 3.79 -6.64
N THR A 67 2.23 3.84 -5.78
CA THR A 67 3.56 3.29 -6.09
C THR A 67 3.51 1.78 -6.31
N SER A 68 2.72 1.04 -5.52
CA SER A 68 2.52 -0.39 -5.71
C SER A 68 1.83 -0.72 -7.04
N LEU A 69 0.84 0.10 -7.44
CA LEU A 69 0.20 -0.02 -8.76
C LEU A 69 1.17 0.30 -9.89
N LEU A 70 2.00 1.33 -9.77
CA LEU A 70 3.03 1.64 -10.77
C LEU A 70 4.02 0.49 -10.94
N HIS A 71 4.41 -0.17 -9.85
CA HIS A 71 5.30 -1.32 -9.93
C HIS A 71 4.65 -2.50 -10.66
N LEU A 72 3.37 -2.79 -10.39
CA LEU A 72 2.61 -3.83 -11.12
C LEU A 72 2.46 -3.49 -12.61
N LEU A 73 2.05 -2.26 -12.92
CA LEU A 73 1.86 -1.80 -14.30
C LEU A 73 3.18 -1.71 -15.06
N GLY A 74 4.26 -1.30 -14.40
CA GLY A 74 5.60 -1.25 -14.97
C GLY A 74 6.13 -2.63 -15.33
N PHE A 75 5.88 -3.64 -14.48
CA PHE A 75 6.19 -5.03 -14.80
C PHE A 75 5.38 -5.52 -16.02
N MET A 76 4.06 -5.30 -16.03
CA MET A 76 3.18 -5.74 -17.14
C MET A 76 3.49 -5.07 -18.49
N ASN A 77 4.08 -3.86 -18.49
CA ASN A 77 4.48 -3.16 -19.70
C ASN A 77 5.96 -3.37 -20.08
N GLY A 78 6.75 -4.03 -19.22
CA GLY A 78 8.18 -4.28 -19.43
C GLY A 78 8.49 -5.67 -19.99
N GLU A 79 7.48 -6.50 -20.24
CA GLU A 79 7.60 -7.76 -20.97
C GLU A 79 7.63 -7.47 -22.49
N ASP A 80 8.81 -7.14 -23.01
CA ASP A 80 9.19 -7.44 -24.40
C ASP A 80 9.59 -8.91 -24.54
#